data_AF-A0A967I8U8-F1
#
_entry.id   AF-A0A967I8U8-F1
#
_cell.length_a   1.000
_cell.length_b   1.000
_cell.length_c   1.000
_cell.angle_alpha   90.00
_cell.angle_beta   90.00
_cell.angle_gamma   90.00
#
_symmetry.space_group_name_H-M   'P 1'
#
loop_
_entity.id
_entity.type
_entity.pdbx_description
1 polymer ?
#
loop_
_entity_poly.entity_id
_entity_poly.type
_entity_poly.pdbx_seq_one_letter_code
_entity_poly.pdbx_strand_id
1 'polypeptide(L)'
;MAKLDESLLTGLPPFSRLDRSEIREILDHATSRLYPEGTEIFREGHDADRFYLLLDGYLRVVRTTPGGDQIIVLHISPGQLFGIAPALQRDTYPATAIAAAESIALSWPVRLWSEFTSKYESFTTESYKTLGKRLGEIQATLTEIATQAVEQRVAAALLRMANQSGRKTEEGIEI
;
A
#
# COMPACT_ATOMS: atom_id res chain seq x y z
N MET A 1 -8.63 0.83 30.92
CA MET A 1 -8.60 1.18 29.49
C MET A 1 -10.02 1.14 28.98
N ALA A 2 -10.47 2.18 28.26
CA ALA A 2 -11.77 2.12 27.59
C ALA A 2 -11.75 0.96 26.58
N LYS A 3 -12.75 0.08 26.65
CA LYS A 3 -12.89 -0.98 25.64
C LYS A 3 -13.27 -0.33 24.31
N LEU A 4 -12.61 -0.74 23.24
CA LEU A 4 -12.99 -0.38 21.86
C LEU A 4 -14.39 -0.95 21.58
N ASP A 5 -15.28 -0.13 21.01
CA ASP A 5 -16.64 -0.56 20.64
C ASP A 5 -16.62 -1.45 19.40
N GLU A 6 -17.44 -2.51 19.38
CA GLU A 6 -17.60 -3.41 18.25
C GLU A 6 -18.07 -2.70 16.97
N SER A 7 -18.72 -1.54 17.10
CA SER A 7 -19.13 -0.71 15.97
C SER A 7 -17.96 -0.25 15.10
N LEU A 8 -16.72 -0.24 15.63
CA LEU A 8 -15.52 0.16 14.88
C LEU A 8 -15.16 -0.79 13.73
N LEU A 9 -15.50 -2.08 13.87
CA LEU A 9 -15.22 -3.10 12.86
C LEU A 9 -16.47 -3.57 12.12
N THR A 10 -17.65 -3.29 12.68
CA THR A 10 -18.93 -3.73 12.11
C THR A 10 -19.10 -3.17 10.70
N GLY A 11 -19.27 -4.06 9.72
CA GLY A 11 -19.47 -3.68 8.32
C GLY A 11 -18.20 -3.34 7.54
N LEU A 12 -17.03 -3.29 8.17
CA LEU A 12 -15.77 -3.18 7.43
C LEU A 12 -15.50 -4.48 6.65
N PRO A 13 -14.97 -4.42 5.41
CA PRO A 13 -14.85 -5.59 4.55
C PRO A 13 -14.14 -6.80 5.20
N PRO A 14 -13.01 -6.64 5.92
CA PRO A 14 -12.32 -7.78 6.56
C PRO A 14 -13.13 -8.46 7.69
N PHE A 15 -14.16 -7.80 8.20
CA PHE A 15 -14.96 -8.27 9.36
C PHE A 15 -16.46 -8.34 9.03
N SER A 16 -16.82 -8.18 7.75
CA SER A 16 -18.20 -8.00 7.29
C SER A 16 -19.13 -9.19 7.55
N ARG A 17 -18.57 -10.38 7.76
CA ARG A 17 -19.32 -11.62 8.06
C ARG A 17 -19.22 -12.07 9.51
N LEU A 18 -18.57 -11.27 10.37
CA LEU A 18 -18.34 -11.65 11.76
C LEU A 18 -19.49 -11.18 12.64
N ASP A 19 -19.83 -12.00 13.63
CA ASP A 19 -20.77 -11.61 14.66
C ASP A 19 -20.12 -10.69 15.71
N ARG A 20 -20.94 -10.11 16.59
CA ARG A 20 -20.44 -9.19 17.63
C ARG A 20 -19.45 -9.83 18.59
N SER A 21 -19.60 -11.13 18.88
CA SER A 21 -18.72 -11.84 19.81
C SER A 21 -17.35 -12.10 19.17
N GLU A 22 -17.31 -12.44 17.89
CA GLU A 22 -16.08 -12.58 17.11
C GLU A 22 -15.36 -11.23 16.95
N ILE A 23 -16.12 -10.15 16.67
CA ILE A 23 -15.55 -8.79 16.63
C ILE A 23 -14.95 -8.41 17.99
N ARG A 24 -15.64 -8.72 19.09
CA ARG A 24 -15.14 -8.47 20.45
C ARG A 24 -13.81 -9.17 20.69
N GLU A 25 -13.73 -10.45 20.34
CA GLU A 25 -12.51 -11.26 20.46
C GLU A 25 -11.34 -10.65 19.67
N ILE A 26 -11.59 -10.22 18.43
CA ILE A 26 -10.58 -9.53 17.61
C ILE A 26 -10.13 -8.22 18.25
N LEU A 27 -11.07 -7.44 18.79
CA LEU A 27 -10.79 -6.15 19.45
C LEU A 27 -10.06 -6.31 20.79
N ASP A 28 -10.25 -7.41 21.51
CA ASP A 28 -9.53 -7.70 22.76
C ASP A 28 -8.02 -7.87 22.54
N HIS A 29 -7.61 -8.23 21.32
CA HIS A 29 -6.20 -8.30 20.91
C HIS A 29 -5.71 -7.07 20.13
N ALA A 30 -6.58 -6.10 19.86
CA ALA A 30 -6.24 -4.90 19.10
C ALA A 30 -5.61 -3.83 19.99
N THR A 31 -4.64 -3.12 19.43
CA THR A 31 -4.12 -1.87 20.00
C THR A 31 -4.46 -0.72 19.06
N SER A 32 -5.29 0.21 19.52
CA SER A 32 -5.60 1.45 18.80
C SER A 32 -4.51 2.50 19.05
N ARG A 33 -4.11 3.20 17.99
CA ARG A 33 -3.13 4.29 18.07
C ARG A 33 -3.46 5.40 17.08
N LEU A 34 -3.35 6.63 17.57
CA LEU A 34 -3.34 7.86 16.77
C LEU A 34 -1.91 8.12 16.29
N TYR A 35 -1.77 8.43 15.01
CA TYR A 35 -0.52 8.78 14.36
C TYR A 35 -0.67 10.20 13.79
N PRO A 36 0.06 11.20 14.34
CA PRO A 36 0.14 12.51 13.73
C PRO A 36 0.70 12.43 12.30
N GLU A 37 0.38 13.44 11.48
CA GLU A 37 0.97 13.57 10.14
C GLU A 37 2.50 13.51 10.19
N GLY A 38 3.09 12.83 9.20
CA GLY A 38 4.53 12.60 9.09
C GLY A 38 5.07 11.45 9.95
N THR A 39 4.25 10.85 10.82
CA THR A 39 4.70 9.74 11.67
C THR A 39 4.89 8.46 10.87
N GLU A 40 6.07 7.85 11.01
CA GLU A 40 6.33 6.49 10.53
C GLU A 40 5.65 5.47 11.45
N ILE A 41 4.76 4.66 10.89
CA ILE A 41 4.07 3.60 11.62
C ILE A 41 4.99 2.38 11.76
N PHE A 42 5.71 2.06 10.69
CA PHE A 42 6.80 1.08 10.66
C PHE A 42 7.78 1.41 9.54
N ARG A 43 8.97 0.82 9.59
CA ARG A 43 10.08 1.09 8.67
C ARG A 43 10.41 -0.12 7.81
N GLU A 44 10.83 0.16 6.57
CA GLU A 44 11.43 -0.82 5.68
C GLU A 44 12.59 -1.56 6.37
N GLY A 45 12.63 -2.88 6.21
CA GLY A 45 13.68 -3.75 6.75
C GLY A 45 13.55 -4.11 8.24
N HIS A 46 12.67 -3.44 8.99
CA HIS A 46 12.39 -3.82 10.37
C HIS A 46 11.52 -5.09 10.43
N ASP A 47 11.64 -5.84 11.52
CA ASP A 47 10.81 -7.01 11.80
C ASP A 47 9.32 -6.65 11.78
N ALA A 48 8.55 -7.49 11.09
CA ALA A 48 7.12 -7.29 10.88
C ALA A 48 6.31 -7.86 12.05
N ASP A 49 6.51 -7.32 13.25
CA ASP A 49 5.91 -7.84 14.48
C ASP A 49 4.40 -7.59 14.62
N ARG A 50 3.83 -6.79 13.72
CA ARG A 50 2.41 -6.40 13.73
C ARG A 50 1.81 -6.27 12.34
N PHE A 51 0.51 -6.49 12.23
CA PHE A 51 -0.31 -6.08 11.10
C PHE A 51 -1.39 -5.09 11.55
N TYR A 52 -1.98 -4.38 10.60
CA TYR A 52 -2.77 -3.18 10.90
C TYR A 52 -4.03 -3.07 10.02
N LEU A 53 -4.98 -2.29 10.52
CA LEU A 53 -6.15 -1.80 9.79
C LEU A 53 -6.23 -0.29 9.99
N LEU A 54 -6.31 0.47 8.91
CA LEU A 54 -6.52 1.91 8.98
C LEU A 54 -8.01 2.18 9.26
N LEU A 55 -8.34 2.85 10.36
CA LEU A 55 -9.71 3.24 10.68
C LEU A 55 -10.07 4.61 10.09
N ASP A 56 -9.14 5.55 10.14
CA ASP A 56 -9.32 6.92 9.67
C ASP A 56 -7.98 7.54 9.26
N GLY A 57 -8.01 8.55 8.41
CA GLY A 57 -6.83 9.23 7.88
C GLY A 57 -6.32 8.68 6.55
N TYR A 58 -5.05 8.88 6.27
CA TYR A 58 -4.44 8.52 5.00
C TYR A 58 -2.95 8.21 5.17
N LEU A 59 -2.49 7.08 4.61
CA LEU A 59 -1.08 6.71 4.65
C LEU A 59 -0.48 6.66 3.26
N ARG A 60 0.79 7.02 3.17
CA ARG A 60 1.65 6.71 2.03
C ARG A 60 2.65 5.63 2.42
N VAL A 61 2.88 4.68 1.53
CA VAL A 61 3.92 3.67 1.71
C VAL A 61 5.06 4.03 0.77
N VAL A 62 6.26 4.13 1.33
CA VAL A 62 7.46 4.57 0.60
C VAL A 62 8.55 3.51 0.65
N ARG A 63 9.32 3.41 -0.42
CA ARG A 63 10.59 2.68 -0.44
C ARG A 63 11.74 3.64 -0.62
N THR A 64 12.86 3.33 0.03
CA THR A 64 14.08 4.12 -0.12
C THR A 64 14.92 3.52 -1.26
N THR A 65 15.33 4.34 -2.22
CA THR A 65 16.23 3.92 -3.29
C THR A 65 17.66 3.77 -2.76
N PRO A 66 18.55 3.07 -3.46
CA PRO A 66 19.98 3.04 -3.10
C PRO A 66 20.63 4.42 -3.03
N GLY A 67 20.09 5.41 -3.74
CA GLY A 67 20.54 6.80 -3.70
C GLY A 67 20.01 7.62 -2.51
N GLY A 68 19.10 7.06 -1.71
CA GLY A 68 18.48 7.71 -0.55
C GLY A 68 17.15 8.42 -0.84
N ASP A 69 16.70 8.44 -2.09
CA ASP A 69 15.41 9.04 -2.45
C ASP A 69 14.25 8.17 -1.95
N GLN A 70 13.16 8.81 -1.52
CA GLN A 70 11.93 8.10 -1.15
C GLN A 70 10.94 8.10 -2.32
N ILE A 71 10.53 6.91 -2.75
CA ILE A 71 9.51 6.71 -3.78
C ILE A 71 8.25 6.21 -3.12
N ILE A 72 7.12 6.88 -3.36
CA ILE A 72 5.80 6.39 -2.94
C ILE A 72 5.43 5.21 -3.83
N VAL A 73 5.20 4.05 -3.21
CA VAL A 73 4.86 2.81 -3.93
C VAL A 73 3.36 2.51 -3.92
N LEU A 74 2.64 2.98 -2.91
CA LEU A 74 1.17 2.90 -2.84
C LEU A 74 0.63 3.80 -1.72
N HIS A 75 -0.69 3.98 -1.72
CA HIS A 75 -1.43 4.67 -0.67
C HIS A 75 -2.38 3.72 0.05
N ILE A 76 -2.65 3.98 1.33
CA ILE A 76 -3.60 3.24 2.16
C ILE A 76 -4.73 4.16 2.58
N SER A 77 -5.95 3.75 2.26
CA SER A 77 -7.20 4.40 2.64
C SER A 77 -7.87 3.68 3.82
N PRO A 78 -8.79 4.35 4.55
CA PRO A 78 -9.54 3.73 5.64
C PRO A 78 -10.25 2.44 5.22
N GLY A 79 -10.35 1.50 6.15
CA GLY A 79 -10.89 0.16 5.94
C GLY A 79 -9.91 -0.84 5.32
N GLN A 80 -8.71 -0.41 4.92
CA GLN A 80 -7.71 -1.30 4.31
C GLN A 80 -6.74 -1.88 5.34
N LEU A 81 -6.38 -3.16 5.11
CA LEU A 81 -5.31 -3.83 5.84
C LEU A 81 -3.94 -3.36 5.33
N PHE A 82 -2.98 -3.15 6.24
CA PHE A 82 -1.61 -2.81 5.90
C PHE A 82 -0.61 -3.43 6.89
N GLY A 83 0.69 -3.40 6.55
CA GLY A 83 1.71 -4.14 7.30
C GLY A 83 1.52 -5.65 7.27
N ILE A 84 0.85 -6.19 6.23
CA ILE A 84 0.52 -7.61 6.07
C ILE A 84 1.70 -8.43 5.50
N ALA A 85 2.89 -8.26 6.07
CA ALA A 85 4.11 -8.97 5.61
C ALA A 85 3.97 -10.51 5.58
N PRO A 86 3.28 -11.17 6.53
CA PRO A 86 3.08 -12.62 6.48
C PRO A 86 2.29 -13.08 5.24
N ALA A 87 1.38 -12.24 4.73
CA ALA A 87 0.63 -12.54 3.50
C ALA A 87 1.55 -12.62 2.27
N LEU A 88 2.73 -11.99 2.34
CA LEU A 88 3.78 -12.01 1.32
C LEU A 88 4.89 -13.02 1.65
N GLN A 89 4.72 -13.85 2.68
CA GLN A 89 5.75 -14.77 3.20
C GLN A 89 7.05 -14.02 3.57
N ARG A 90 6.92 -12.87 4.25
CA ARG A 90 8.06 -12.09 4.73
C ARG A 90 7.96 -11.88 6.24
N ASP A 91 9.12 -11.90 6.89
CA ASP A 91 9.27 -11.61 8.31
C ASP A 91 9.61 -10.13 8.59
N THR A 92 9.88 -9.35 7.53
CA THR A 92 10.21 -7.92 7.62
C THR A 92 9.31 -7.07 6.74
N TYR A 93 9.15 -5.79 7.10
CA TYR A 93 8.38 -4.85 6.29
C TYR A 93 9.14 -4.51 4.98
N PRO A 94 8.52 -4.67 3.81
CA PRO A 94 9.16 -4.42 2.52
C PRO A 94 9.30 -2.94 2.16
N ALA A 95 8.67 -2.06 2.94
CA ALA A 95 8.56 -0.62 2.72
C ALA A 95 8.21 0.07 4.06
N THR A 96 8.38 1.39 4.12
CA THR A 96 8.00 2.23 5.27
C THR A 96 6.58 2.76 5.07
N ALA A 97 5.73 2.67 6.10
CA ALA A 97 4.41 3.30 6.10
C ALA A 97 4.44 4.61 6.90
N ILE A 98 3.97 5.70 6.29
CA ILE A 98 3.99 7.05 6.86
C ILE A 98 2.57 7.62 6.84
N ALA A 99 2.14 8.19 7.96
CA ALA A 99 0.91 8.97 8.05
C ALA A 99 1.04 10.23 7.17
N ALA A 100 0.26 10.30 6.09
CA ALA A 100 0.19 11.45 5.20
C ALA A 100 -0.82 12.51 5.67
N ALA A 101 -1.67 12.13 6.64
CA ALA A 101 -2.50 13.00 7.45
C ALA A 101 -2.59 12.39 8.86
N GLU A 102 -3.14 13.11 9.84
CA GLU A 102 -3.49 12.50 11.12
C GLU A 102 -4.34 11.24 10.88
N SER A 103 -3.94 10.11 11.48
CA SER A 103 -4.48 8.79 11.15
C SER A 103 -4.70 7.95 12.39
N ILE A 104 -5.76 7.16 12.39
CA ILE A 104 -6.07 6.20 13.46
C ILE A 104 -5.97 4.79 12.88
N ALA A 105 -5.18 3.94 13.50
CA ALA A 105 -5.09 2.54 13.11
C ALA A 105 -5.26 1.58 14.29
N LEU A 106 -5.88 0.45 14.02
CA LEU A 106 -5.78 -0.73 14.87
C LEU A 106 -4.57 -1.55 14.45
N SER A 107 -3.95 -2.21 15.43
CA SER A 107 -2.83 -3.09 15.19
C SER A 107 -2.94 -4.35 16.04
N TRP A 108 -2.46 -5.46 15.49
CA TRP A 108 -2.43 -6.76 16.15
C TRP A 108 -1.03 -7.36 16.06
N PRO A 109 -0.60 -8.16 17.05
CA PRO A 109 0.62 -8.94 16.94
C PRO A 109 0.59 -9.88 15.75
N VAL A 110 1.71 -9.99 15.03
CA VAL A 110 1.83 -10.80 13.80
C VAL A 110 1.53 -12.27 14.01
N ARG A 111 1.83 -12.81 15.22
CA ARG A 111 1.51 -14.19 15.59
C ARG A 111 0.02 -14.55 15.46
N LEU A 112 -0.88 -13.57 15.51
CA LEU A 112 -2.32 -13.78 15.36
C LEU A 112 -2.77 -13.88 13.91
N TRP A 113 -1.88 -13.61 12.94
CA TRP A 113 -2.21 -13.63 11.53
C TRP A 113 -2.72 -15.00 11.05
N SER A 114 -2.04 -16.08 11.45
CA SER A 114 -2.44 -17.45 11.08
C SER A 114 -3.80 -17.80 11.67
N GLU A 115 -4.04 -17.43 12.93
CA GLU A 115 -5.33 -17.63 13.57
C GLU A 115 -6.43 -16.87 12.82
N PHE A 116 -6.23 -15.58 12.56
CA PHE A 116 -7.23 -14.74 11.89
C PHE A 116 -7.56 -15.27 10.49
N THR A 117 -6.54 -15.67 9.74
CA THR A 117 -6.71 -16.18 8.37
C THR A 117 -7.27 -17.61 8.31
N SER A 118 -7.10 -18.40 9.37
CA SER A 118 -7.69 -19.75 9.47
C SER A 118 -9.13 -19.73 9.97
N LYS A 119 -9.46 -18.80 10.87
CA LYS A 119 -10.73 -18.74 11.59
C LYS A 119 -11.78 -17.87 10.89
N TYR A 120 -11.38 -16.75 10.29
CA TYR A 120 -12.32 -15.73 9.79
C TYR A 120 -12.27 -15.62 8.25
N GLU A 121 -13.20 -16.27 7.54
CA GLU A 121 -13.24 -16.32 6.08
C GLU A 121 -13.24 -14.92 5.41
N SER A 122 -14.00 -13.98 5.97
CA SER A 122 -14.08 -12.61 5.43
C SER A 122 -12.75 -11.86 5.54
N PHE A 123 -12.00 -12.08 6.62
CA PHE A 123 -10.67 -11.49 6.83
C PHE A 123 -9.66 -12.04 5.81
N THR A 124 -9.67 -13.35 5.59
CA THR A 124 -8.82 -14.04 4.61
C THR A 124 -9.10 -13.57 3.20
N THR A 125 -10.39 -13.52 2.83
CA THR A 125 -10.84 -13.05 1.53
C THR A 125 -10.39 -11.61 1.28
N GLU A 126 -10.54 -10.74 2.28
CA GLU A 126 -10.16 -9.34 2.15
C GLU A 126 -8.63 -9.14 2.12
N SER A 127 -7.88 -10.00 2.82
CA SER A 127 -6.41 -10.02 2.72
C SER A 127 -5.95 -10.35 1.30
N TYR A 128 -6.55 -11.36 0.65
CA TYR A 128 -6.25 -11.69 -0.74
C TYR A 128 -6.67 -10.58 -1.71
N LYS A 129 -7.86 -9.98 -1.52
CA LYS A 129 -8.29 -8.82 -2.33
C LYS A 129 -7.34 -7.64 -2.19
N THR A 130 -6.85 -7.36 -0.99
CA THR A 130 -5.87 -6.31 -0.73
C THR A 130 -4.59 -6.55 -1.53
N LEU A 131 -4.08 -7.79 -1.54
CA LEU A 131 -2.93 -8.16 -2.37
C LEU A 131 -3.21 -8.03 -3.87
N GLY A 132 -4.36 -8.53 -4.34
CA GLY A 132 -4.75 -8.46 -5.74
C GLY A 132 -4.89 -7.02 -6.25
N LYS A 133 -5.49 -6.13 -5.45
CA LYS A 133 -5.59 -4.71 -5.76
C LYS A 133 -4.21 -4.07 -5.91
N ARG A 134 -3.30 -4.32 -4.97
CA ARG A 134 -1.92 -3.80 -5.02
C ARG A 134 -1.14 -4.33 -6.21
N LEU A 135 -1.30 -5.61 -6.55
CA LEU A 135 -0.67 -6.18 -7.74
C LEU A 135 -1.18 -5.51 -9.02
N GLY A 136 -2.49 -5.26 -9.12
CA GLY A 136 -3.09 -4.53 -10.24
C GLY A 136 -2.56 -3.09 -10.36
N GLU A 137 -2.42 -2.37 -9.24
CA GLU A 137 -1.85 -1.01 -9.21
C GLU A 137 -0.38 -1.00 -9.68
N ILE A 138 0.42 -1.98 -9.25
CA ILE A 138 1.81 -2.13 -9.70
C ILE A 138 1.85 -2.43 -11.21
N GLN A 139 0.99 -3.32 -11.70
CA GLN A 139 0.92 -3.63 -13.14
C GLN A 139 0.54 -2.41 -13.98
N ALA A 140 -0.45 -1.63 -13.55
CA ALA A 140 -0.83 -0.39 -14.22
C ALA A 140 0.35 0.61 -14.29
N THR A 141 1.04 0.80 -13.16
CA THR A 141 2.23 1.66 -13.08
C THR A 141 3.33 1.19 -14.04
N LEU A 142 3.59 -0.12 -14.12
CA LEU A 142 4.57 -0.68 -15.06
C LEU A 142 4.19 -0.44 -16.52
N THR A 143 2.90 -0.58 -16.86
CA THR A 143 2.42 -0.27 -18.21
C THR A 143 2.62 1.20 -18.56
N GLU A 144 2.30 2.11 -17.64
CA GLU A 144 2.49 3.56 -17.84
C GLU A 144 3.97 3.92 -18.06
N ILE A 145 4.89 3.35 -17.26
CA ILE A 145 6.33 3.56 -17.43
C ILE A 145 6.79 3.01 -18.80
N ALA A 146 6.31 1.83 -19.18
CA ALA A 146 6.68 1.20 -20.44
C ALA A 146 6.19 2.01 -21.66
N THR A 147 4.98 2.58 -21.61
CA THR A 147 4.47 3.48 -22.66
C THR A 147 5.29 4.77 -22.71
N GLN A 148 5.52 5.42 -21.56
CA GLN A 148 6.35 6.63 -21.45
C GLN A 148 7.75 6.47 -22.07
N ALA A 149 8.38 5.31 -21.83
CA ALA A 149 9.67 5.00 -22.43
C ALA A 149 9.60 4.84 -23.96
N VAL A 150 8.47 4.40 -24.53
CA VAL A 150 8.26 4.34 -25.98
C VAL A 150 8.12 5.73 -26.57
N GLU A 151 7.31 6.62 -25.99
CA GLU A 151 7.19 7.99 -26.50
C GLU A 151 8.55 8.72 -26.45
N GLN A 152 9.30 8.56 -25.36
CA GLN A 152 10.66 9.11 -25.24
C GLN A 152 11.63 8.52 -26.26
N ARG A 153 11.56 7.21 -26.55
CA ARG A 153 12.38 6.56 -27.59
C ARG A 153 12.03 7.05 -28.99
N VAL A 154 10.75 7.24 -29.29
CA VAL A 154 10.28 7.79 -30.57
C VAL A 154 10.76 9.23 -30.73
N ALA A 155 10.58 10.07 -29.70
CA ALA A 155 11.09 11.45 -29.70
C ALA A 155 12.61 11.50 -29.89
N ALA A 156 13.37 10.66 -29.19
CA ALA A 156 14.82 10.58 -29.34
C ALA A 156 15.24 10.07 -30.73
N ALA A 157 14.48 9.15 -31.35
CA ALA A 157 14.74 8.68 -32.71
C ALA A 157 14.47 9.79 -33.74
N LEU A 158 13.32 10.47 -33.64
CA LEU A 158 12.98 11.61 -34.49
C LEU A 158 14.02 12.73 -34.36
N LEU A 159 14.45 13.07 -33.14
CA LEU A 159 15.51 14.05 -32.90
C LEU A 159 16.86 13.62 -33.51
N ARG A 160 17.23 12.34 -33.39
CA ARG A 160 18.44 11.82 -34.05
C ARG A 160 18.36 11.95 -35.56
N MET A 161 17.23 11.56 -36.17
CA MET A 161 17.06 11.63 -37.62
C MET A 161 17.03 13.09 -38.11
N ALA A 162 16.32 13.98 -37.42
CA ALA A 162 16.32 15.41 -37.69
C ALA A 162 17.73 16.03 -37.63
N ASN A 163 18.56 15.60 -36.68
CA ASN A 163 19.94 16.11 -36.56
C ASN A 163 20.91 15.50 -37.58
N GLN A 164 20.69 14.25 -38.02
CA GLN A 164 21.58 13.55 -38.95
C GLN A 164 21.28 13.84 -40.41
N SER A 165 19.99 13.94 -40.76
CA SER A 165 19.52 13.98 -42.14
C SER A 165 18.46 15.06 -42.39
N GLY A 166 18.04 15.78 -41.34
CA GLY A 166 16.96 16.74 -41.44
C GLY A 166 17.33 17.97 -42.26
N ARG A 167 16.44 18.36 -43.17
CA ARG A 167 16.54 19.60 -43.93
C ARG A 167 15.59 20.63 -43.34
N LYS A 168 16.10 21.81 -42.99
CA LYS A 168 15.26 22.95 -42.60
C LYS A 168 14.46 23.47 -43.80
N THR A 169 13.16 23.63 -43.62
CA THR A 169 12.22 24.25 -44.56
C THR A 169 11.50 25.41 -43.85
N GLU A 170 10.66 26.17 -44.57
CA GLU A 170 9.85 27.24 -43.97
C GLU A 170 8.79 26.71 -42.98
N GLU A 171 8.39 25.43 -43.10
CA GLU A 171 7.38 24.78 -42.23
C GLU A 171 7.97 23.95 -41.08
N GLY A 172 9.30 23.72 -41.04
CA GLY A 172 9.94 22.96 -39.97
C GLY A 172 11.21 22.23 -40.37
N ILE A 173 11.44 21.04 -39.78
CA ILE A 173 12.52 20.12 -40.18
C ILE A 173 11.87 18.93 -40.88
N GLU A 174 12.17 18.78 -42.16
CA GLU A 174 11.79 17.63 -42.97
C GLU A 174 12.86 16.54 -42.77
N ILE A 175 12.44 15.35 -42.32
CA ILE A 175 13.31 14.20 -42.02
C ILE A 175 13.13 13.14 -43.09
#